data_AF-A0A9D2ADI9-F1
#
_entry.id   AF-A0A9D2ADI9-F1
#
_cell.length_a   1.000
_cell.length_b   1.000
_cell.length_c   1.000
_cell.angle_alpha   90.00
_cell.angle_beta   90.00
_cell.angle_gamma   90.00
#
_symmetry.space_group_name_H-M   'P 1'
#
loop_
_entity.id
_entity.type
_entity.pdbx_description
1 polymer ?
#
loop_
_entity_poly.entity_id
_entity_poly.type
_entity_poly.pdbx_seq_one_letter_code
_entity_poly.pdbx_strand_id
1 'polypeptide(L)'
;QHQNEHYKHEGIPVGGDAGGHQAGKEHLSHADGEPAHHRAVEAADAAHKSGLIGEDPNGIPNNLVPYIAKVAVGALEKVHVFGNDYPTPDGTGVRDYIHVVDLAKGHVAAIKKLEQKPGLFICNLGTGKGYSVLEVIKAYEKACGKTLPYVIDPRRPGDIASVYADPAKAKNELGWVAQYGIEEMCADSWKWQSMNPNGYKG
;
A
#
# COMPACT_ATOMS: atom_id res chain seq x y z
N GLN A 1 35.63 28.41 24.04
CA GLN A 1 36.74 27.44 23.87
C GLN A 1 36.09 26.10 23.53
N HIS A 2 35.53 25.92 22.34
CA HIS A 2 36.18 25.50 21.09
C HIS A 2 37.13 24.32 21.26
N GLN A 3 36.68 23.11 20.91
CA GLN A 3 37.44 22.13 20.11
C GLN A 3 36.45 21.28 19.31
N ASN A 4 36.53 21.37 17.98
CA ASN A 4 36.56 20.25 17.02
C ASN A 4 36.43 20.79 15.59
N GLU A 5 37.59 21.24 15.10
CA GLU A 5 38.05 21.08 13.71
C GLU A 5 38.08 19.57 13.36
N HIS A 6 38.00 19.06 12.15
CA HIS A 6 37.95 19.55 10.78
C HIS A 6 37.52 18.34 9.93
N TYR A 7 36.68 18.49 8.91
CA TYR A 7 36.79 17.65 7.70
C TYR A 7 36.49 18.53 6.48
N LYS A 8 37.54 18.76 5.69
CA LYS A 8 37.50 19.44 4.39
C LYS A 8 37.32 18.42 3.27
N HIS A 9 36.53 18.80 2.28
CA HIS A 9 36.38 18.17 0.98
C HIS A 9 37.58 18.47 0.07
N GLU A 10 38.17 17.43 -0.52
CA GLU A 10 38.91 17.40 -1.80
C GLU A 10 38.68 15.97 -2.35
N GLY A 11 38.19 15.66 -3.54
CA GLY A 11 38.47 16.18 -4.89
C GLY A 11 39.01 14.99 -5.71
N ILE A 12 38.15 14.26 -6.45
CA ILE A 12 38.55 13.13 -7.32
C ILE A 12 38.64 13.62 -8.78
N PRO A 13 39.72 13.34 -9.54
CA PRO A 13 39.79 13.67 -10.96
C PRO A 13 39.22 12.55 -11.86
N VAL A 14 38.85 12.98 -13.06
CA VAL A 14 38.10 12.29 -14.13
C VAL A 14 38.95 11.34 -14.98
N GLY A 15 38.34 10.25 -15.48
CA GLY A 15 38.62 9.69 -16.81
C GLY A 15 38.62 8.16 -16.96
N GLY A 16 37.79 7.62 -17.89
CA GLY A 16 38.12 6.39 -18.64
C GLY A 16 37.08 5.26 -18.75
N ASP A 17 36.14 5.43 -19.67
CA ASP A 17 35.56 4.48 -20.67
C ASP A 17 35.02 3.05 -20.35
N ALA A 18 33.88 2.78 -21.00
CA ALA A 18 33.24 1.53 -21.46
C ALA A 18 33.21 0.23 -20.62
N GLY A 19 31.99 -0.22 -20.28
CA GLY A 19 31.69 -1.66 -20.13
C GLY A 19 30.49 -2.00 -19.23
N GLY A 20 29.38 -2.45 -19.84
CA GLY A 20 28.41 -3.39 -19.23
C GLY A 20 27.51 -2.86 -18.10
N HIS A 21 26.31 -2.38 -18.44
CA HIS A 21 25.24 -2.18 -17.44
C HIS A 21 24.60 -3.53 -17.08
N GLN A 22 25.14 -4.19 -16.05
CA GLN A 22 24.40 -5.17 -15.26
C GLN A 22 23.49 -4.39 -14.30
N ALA A 23 22.17 -4.58 -14.41
CA ALA A 23 21.21 -4.03 -13.47
C ALA A 23 21.44 -4.60 -12.06
N GLY A 24 22.18 -3.85 -11.24
CA GLY A 24 22.37 -4.16 -9.83
C GLY A 24 21.07 -3.92 -9.06
N LYS A 25 20.56 -4.97 -8.40
CA LYS A 25 19.56 -4.81 -7.34
C LYS A 25 20.24 -4.10 -6.16
N GLU A 26 20.09 -2.78 -6.07
CA GLU A 26 20.52 -2.07 -4.87
C GLU A 26 19.57 -2.39 -3.72
N HIS A 27 20.02 -3.29 -2.84
CA HIS A 27 19.46 -3.50 -1.52
C HIS A 27 20.04 -2.40 -0.62
N LEU A 28 19.26 -1.36 -0.33
CA LEU A 28 19.66 -0.35 0.65
C LEU A 28 19.46 -0.94 2.06
N SER A 29 20.53 -1.43 2.67
CA SER A 29 20.60 -1.78 4.09
C SER A 29 21.12 -0.60 4.91
N HIS A 30 20.45 -0.23 6.00
CA HIS A 30 21.04 0.64 7.02
C HIS A 30 22.11 -0.11 7.82
N ALA A 31 22.95 0.64 8.53
CA ALA A 31 24.20 0.18 9.19
C ALA A 31 24.05 -0.96 10.22
N ASP A 32 22.83 -1.37 10.56
CA ASP A 32 22.54 -2.43 11.54
C ASP A 32 21.98 -3.72 10.92
N GLY A 33 21.92 -3.84 9.58
CA GLY A 33 21.45 -5.06 8.91
C GLY A 33 19.95 -5.36 9.04
N GLU A 34 19.19 -4.48 9.70
CA GLU A 34 17.72 -4.50 9.67
C GLU A 34 17.22 -3.96 8.31
N PRO A 35 16.34 -4.68 7.60
CA PRO A 35 15.71 -4.13 6.40
C PRO A 35 14.91 -2.89 6.80
N ALA A 36 15.09 -1.81 6.04
CA ALA A 36 14.37 -0.57 6.27
C ALA A 36 12.85 -0.86 6.31
N HIS A 37 12.22 -0.57 7.45
CA HIS A 37 10.78 -0.69 7.68
C HIS A 37 10.04 0.40 6.87
N HIS A 38 10.00 0.24 5.55
CA HIS A 38 9.19 1.10 4.68
C HIS A 38 7.73 0.67 4.81
N ARG A 39 7.08 1.28 5.80
CA ARG A 39 5.64 1.19 6.06
C ARG A 39 4.86 1.68 4.84
N ALA A 40 4.12 0.78 4.19
CA ALA A 40 2.77 1.01 3.68
C ALA A 40 2.23 -0.29 3.07
N VAL A 41 1.79 -1.22 3.94
CA VAL A 41 0.67 -2.07 3.52
C VAL A 41 -0.55 -1.16 3.61
N GLU A 42 -1.06 -0.73 2.47
CA GLU A 42 -2.36 -0.07 2.42
C GLU A 42 -3.40 -1.17 2.56
N ALA A 43 -4.09 -1.21 3.70
CA ALA A 43 -5.35 -1.94 3.71
C ALA A 43 -6.20 -1.31 2.60
N ALA A 44 -6.76 -2.14 1.72
CA ALA A 44 -7.57 -1.63 0.59
C ALA A 44 -8.92 -1.06 1.05
N ASP A 45 -9.04 -0.69 2.33
CA ASP A 45 -10.19 -0.07 2.97
C ASP A 45 -11.53 -0.75 2.60
N ALA A 46 -11.77 -1.94 3.15
CA ALA A 46 -12.14 -2.24 4.55
C ALA A 46 -13.64 -2.27 4.84
N ALA A 47 -14.44 -2.77 3.90
CA ALA A 47 -15.82 -3.13 4.19
C ALA A 47 -15.95 -4.61 4.54
N HIS A 48 -16.92 -4.92 5.38
CA HIS A 48 -17.42 -6.29 5.51
C HIS A 48 -18.44 -6.55 4.40
N LYS A 49 -18.46 -7.77 3.84
CA LYS A 49 -19.40 -8.22 2.79
C LYS A 49 -20.88 -7.93 3.02
N SER A 50 -21.29 -7.65 4.26
CA SER A 50 -22.67 -7.23 4.56
C SER A 50 -22.99 -5.86 4.00
N GLY A 51 -22.00 -4.98 3.80
CA GLY A 51 -22.20 -3.57 3.49
C GLY A 51 -22.71 -2.75 4.68
N LEU A 52 -22.70 -3.29 5.90
CA LEU A 52 -23.18 -2.61 7.11
C LEU A 52 -22.08 -1.96 7.94
N ILE A 53 -20.84 -2.38 7.72
CA ILE A 53 -19.66 -1.79 8.35
C ILE A 53 -18.57 -1.64 7.29
N GLY A 54 -17.92 -0.49 7.31
CA GLY A 54 -16.78 -0.17 6.47
C GLY A 54 -16.03 1.05 6.99
N GLU A 55 -15.09 1.54 6.19
CA GLU A 55 -14.36 2.75 6.55
C GLU A 55 -15.21 4.01 6.32
N ASP A 56 -15.12 4.95 7.26
CA ASP A 56 -15.79 6.25 7.22
C ASP A 56 -14.82 7.36 7.68
N PRO A 57 -13.83 7.72 6.86
CA PRO A 57 -12.86 8.75 7.22
C PRO A 57 -13.51 10.13 7.29
N ASN A 58 -13.10 10.94 8.27
CA ASN A 58 -13.55 12.33 8.37
C ASN A 58 -12.82 13.20 7.32
N GLY A 59 -13.57 14.05 6.63
CA GLY A 59 -13.01 14.99 5.65
C GLY A 59 -12.68 14.35 4.31
N ILE A 60 -11.70 14.92 3.60
CA ILE A 60 -11.19 14.36 2.33
C ILE A 60 -10.20 13.24 2.68
N PRO A 61 -10.42 12.00 2.19
CA PRO A 61 -9.51 10.90 2.49
C PRO A 61 -8.10 11.14 1.93
N ASN A 62 -7.09 10.61 2.61
CA ASN A 62 -5.70 10.61 2.10
C ASN A 62 -5.36 9.31 1.36
N ASN A 63 -6.09 8.23 1.66
CA ASN A 63 -5.88 6.90 1.08
C ASN A 63 -6.62 6.76 -0.26
N LEU A 64 -6.10 5.90 -1.13
CA LEU A 64 -6.61 5.74 -2.50
C LEU A 64 -8.06 5.23 -2.54
N VAL A 65 -8.35 4.10 -1.89
CA VAL A 65 -9.65 3.42 -2.04
C VAL A 65 -10.84 4.26 -1.51
N PRO A 66 -10.77 4.90 -0.33
CA PRO A 66 -11.87 5.73 0.15
C PRO A 66 -12.05 6.98 -0.71
N TYR A 67 -10.96 7.51 -1.28
CA TYR A 67 -11.04 8.60 -2.25
C TYR A 67 -11.78 8.17 -3.52
N ILE A 68 -11.42 7.01 -4.08
CA ILE A 68 -12.13 6.40 -5.21
C ILE A 68 -13.61 6.21 -4.88
N ALA A 69 -13.92 5.70 -3.68
CA ALA A 69 -15.28 5.46 -3.22
C ALA A 69 -16.11 6.76 -3.20
N LYS A 70 -15.53 7.87 -2.73
CA LYS A 70 -16.16 9.21 -2.75
C LYS A 70 -16.39 9.73 -4.16
N VAL A 71 -15.47 9.50 -5.09
CA VAL A 71 -15.69 9.80 -6.53
C VAL A 71 -16.82 8.94 -7.10
N ALA A 72 -16.88 7.65 -6.76
CA ALA A 72 -17.88 6.72 -7.26
C ALA A 72 -19.33 7.07 -6.82
N VAL A 73 -19.51 7.68 -5.64
CA VAL A 73 -20.79 8.23 -5.18
C VAL A 73 -21.02 9.69 -5.58
N GLY A 74 -20.08 10.32 -6.31
CA GLY A 74 -20.20 11.69 -6.78
C GLY A 74 -19.96 12.76 -5.72
N ALA A 75 -19.38 12.40 -4.57
CA ALA A 75 -18.99 13.35 -3.52
C ALA A 75 -17.69 14.10 -3.88
N LEU A 76 -16.87 13.54 -4.77
CA LEU A 76 -15.68 14.17 -5.34
C LEU A 76 -15.72 14.05 -6.87
N GLU A 77 -15.10 15.00 -7.58
CA GLU A 77 -15.17 15.09 -9.04
C GLU A 77 -14.38 13.98 -9.75
N LYS A 78 -13.16 13.68 -9.27
CA LYS A 78 -12.20 12.77 -9.93
C LYS A 78 -11.12 12.29 -8.98
N VAL A 79 -10.48 11.17 -9.30
CA VAL A 79 -9.35 10.61 -8.56
C VAL A 79 -8.05 11.32 -8.94
N HIS A 80 -7.20 11.60 -7.96
CA HIS A 80 -5.89 12.20 -8.16
C HIS A 80 -4.80 11.12 -8.12
N VAL A 81 -4.17 10.85 -9.27
CA VAL A 81 -3.13 9.82 -9.42
C VAL A 81 -1.76 10.49 -9.40
N PHE A 82 -1.01 10.29 -8.32
CA PHE A 82 0.26 10.98 -8.10
C PHE A 82 1.43 10.27 -8.76
N GLY A 83 1.80 10.72 -9.96
CA GLY A 83 2.90 10.18 -10.77
C GLY A 83 2.48 9.06 -11.72
N ASN A 84 3.05 9.09 -12.92
CA ASN A 84 2.82 8.12 -14.01
C ASN A 84 4.13 7.69 -14.70
N ASP A 85 5.26 7.94 -14.06
CA ASP A 85 6.60 7.74 -14.58
C ASP A 85 7.48 6.90 -13.62
N TYR A 86 6.87 6.22 -12.64
CA TYR A 86 7.58 5.25 -11.80
C TYR A 86 8.07 4.06 -12.64
N PRO A 87 9.14 3.36 -12.22
CA PRO A 87 9.60 2.13 -12.88
C PRO A 87 8.67 0.94 -12.55
N THR A 88 7.40 1.06 -12.88
CA THR A 88 6.33 0.07 -12.68
C THR A 88 5.63 -0.22 -14.02
N PRO A 89 4.86 -1.32 -14.15
CA PRO A 89 4.31 -1.73 -15.44
C PRO A 89 3.46 -0.68 -16.16
N ASP A 90 2.74 0.17 -15.42
CA ASP A 90 1.87 1.22 -15.95
C ASP A 90 2.33 2.65 -15.57
N GLY A 91 3.51 2.77 -14.95
CA GLY A 91 4.07 4.03 -14.50
C GLY A 91 3.51 4.57 -13.19
N THR A 92 2.46 3.97 -12.60
CA THR A 92 1.86 4.42 -11.34
C THR A 92 2.36 3.62 -10.14
N GLY A 93 2.16 4.16 -8.92
CA GLY A 93 2.61 3.50 -7.70
C GLY A 93 1.97 2.12 -7.50
N VAL A 94 2.76 1.14 -7.09
CA VAL A 94 2.30 -0.24 -6.82
C VAL A 94 2.30 -0.51 -5.32
N ARG A 95 1.19 -1.03 -4.77
CA ARG A 95 1.03 -1.36 -3.35
C ARG A 95 0.41 -2.74 -3.16
N ASP A 96 0.74 -3.37 -2.03
CA ASP A 96 0.04 -4.57 -1.55
C ASP A 96 -1.23 -4.18 -0.81
N TYR A 97 -2.35 -4.38 -1.49
CA TYR A 97 -3.69 -4.15 -1.00
C TYR A 97 -4.20 -5.40 -0.29
N ILE A 98 -4.61 -5.27 0.97
CA ILE A 98 -5.16 -6.36 1.79
C ILE A 98 -6.60 -6.08 2.22
N HIS A 99 -7.45 -7.10 2.15
CA HIS A 99 -8.84 -7.03 2.60
C HIS A 99 -8.90 -6.96 4.13
N VAL A 100 -9.68 -6.03 4.70
CA VAL A 100 -9.71 -5.82 6.16
C VAL A 100 -10.13 -7.04 6.95
N VAL A 101 -11.05 -7.85 6.40
CA VAL A 101 -11.47 -9.10 7.05
C VAL A 101 -10.32 -10.11 7.12
N ASP A 102 -9.44 -10.17 6.11
CA ASP A 102 -8.24 -11.01 6.19
C ASP A 102 -7.26 -10.46 7.21
N LEU A 103 -7.05 -9.14 7.22
CA LEU A 103 -6.21 -8.48 8.21
C LEU A 103 -6.71 -8.73 9.64
N ALA A 104 -8.02 -8.62 9.88
CA ALA A 104 -8.65 -8.91 11.17
C ALA A 104 -8.48 -10.39 11.57
N LYS A 105 -8.68 -11.33 10.63
CA LYS A 105 -8.39 -12.76 10.87
C LYS A 105 -6.90 -13.00 11.16
N GLY A 106 -6.00 -12.21 10.57
CA GLY A 106 -4.57 -12.24 10.82
C GLY A 106 -4.23 -11.86 12.26
N HIS A 107 -4.91 -10.84 12.80
CA HIS A 107 -4.80 -10.48 14.22
C HIS A 107 -5.31 -11.61 15.14
N VAL A 108 -6.41 -12.27 14.80
CA VAL A 108 -6.90 -13.44 15.55
C VAL A 108 -5.87 -14.58 15.55
N ALA A 109 -5.22 -14.84 14.41
CA ALA A 109 -4.16 -15.84 14.31
C ALA A 109 -2.92 -15.44 15.14
N ALA A 110 -2.55 -14.16 15.14
CA ALA A 110 -1.46 -13.64 15.95
C ALA A 110 -1.74 -13.80 17.46
N ILE A 111 -2.97 -13.53 17.92
CA ILE A 111 -3.35 -13.75 19.33
C ILE A 111 -3.18 -15.23 19.72
N LYS A 112 -3.63 -16.16 18.88
CA LYS A 112 -3.42 -17.61 19.11
C LYS A 112 -1.93 -17.99 19.16
N LYS A 113 -1.08 -17.31 18.38
CA LYS A 113 0.38 -17.48 18.47
C LYS A 113 0.92 -16.98 19.80
N LEU A 114 0.41 -15.86 20.33
CA LEU A 114 0.85 -15.33 21.64
C LEU A 114 0.52 -16.27 22.80
N GLU A 115 -0.58 -17.04 22.72
CA GLU A 115 -0.90 -18.08 23.71
C GLU A 115 0.20 -19.16 23.81
N GLN A 116 1.00 -19.34 22.74
CA GLN A 116 2.15 -20.24 22.70
C GLN A 116 3.43 -19.63 23.31
N LYS A 117 3.36 -18.39 23.82
CA LYS A 117 4.47 -17.64 24.45
C LYS A 117 5.72 -17.52 23.56
N PRO A 118 5.63 -16.99 22.32
CA PRO A 118 6.74 -16.90 21.38
C PRO A 118 7.78 -15.82 21.77
N GLY A 119 7.54 -15.03 22.82
CA GLY A 119 8.30 -13.83 23.09
C GLY A 119 7.98 -12.75 22.05
N LEU A 120 9.00 -12.24 21.37
CA LEU A 120 8.83 -11.28 20.27
C LEU A 120 8.51 -12.03 18.97
N PHE A 121 7.36 -11.71 18.37
CA PHE A 121 6.97 -12.23 17.07
C PHE A 121 6.63 -11.09 16.12
N ILE A 122 7.37 -11.00 15.01
CA ILE A 122 7.18 -10.01 13.94
C ILE A 122 6.93 -10.76 12.64
N CYS A 123 5.87 -10.40 11.93
CA CYS A 123 5.57 -10.89 10.58
C CYS A 123 4.82 -9.83 9.77
N ASN A 124 4.86 -9.94 8.44
CA ASN A 124 4.02 -9.13 7.57
C ASN A 124 2.63 -9.75 7.43
N LEU A 125 1.59 -8.92 7.49
CA LEU A 125 0.24 -9.29 7.05
C LEU A 125 -0.06 -8.56 5.75
N GLY A 126 0.06 -9.27 4.63
CA GLY A 126 -0.19 -8.77 3.28
C GLY A 126 -0.53 -9.93 2.36
N THR A 127 -0.86 -9.62 1.11
CA THR A 127 -1.16 -10.64 0.10
C THR A 127 0.11 -11.11 -0.62
N GLY A 128 1.16 -10.29 -0.61
CA GLY A 128 2.35 -10.44 -1.44
C GLY A 128 2.13 -10.16 -2.92
N LYS A 129 0.97 -9.60 -3.27
CA LYS A 129 0.62 -9.20 -4.63
C LYS A 129 0.46 -7.68 -4.70
N GLY A 130 1.30 -7.05 -5.51
CA GLY A 130 1.20 -5.62 -5.79
C GLY A 130 0.13 -5.34 -6.85
N TYR A 131 -0.61 -4.26 -6.67
CA TYR A 131 -1.45 -3.65 -7.69
C TYR A 131 -1.08 -2.17 -7.85
N SER A 132 -1.04 -1.72 -9.10
CA SER A 132 -0.87 -0.32 -9.47
C SER A 132 -2.12 0.51 -9.13
N VAL A 133 -1.98 1.84 -9.07
CA VAL A 133 -3.11 2.75 -8.85
C VAL A 133 -4.19 2.56 -9.93
N LEU A 134 -3.81 2.41 -11.19
CA LEU A 134 -4.78 2.26 -12.28
C LEU A 134 -5.46 0.89 -12.26
N GLU A 135 -4.77 -0.18 -11.83
CA GLU A 135 -5.42 -1.49 -11.61
C GLU A 135 -6.51 -1.41 -10.52
N VAL A 136 -6.26 -0.67 -9.43
CA VAL A 136 -7.25 -0.46 -8.36
C VAL A 136 -8.44 0.34 -8.88
N ILE A 137 -8.21 1.45 -9.60
CA ILE A 137 -9.28 2.24 -10.22
C ILE A 137 -10.14 1.35 -11.12
N LYS A 138 -9.52 0.56 -12.00
CA LYS A 138 -10.22 -0.35 -12.92
C LYS A 138 -11.02 -1.44 -12.19
N ALA A 139 -10.46 -2.01 -11.12
CA ALA A 139 -11.19 -2.98 -10.29
C ALA A 139 -12.40 -2.33 -9.62
N TYR A 140 -12.29 -1.08 -9.19
CA TYR A 140 -13.38 -0.32 -8.60
C TYR A 140 -14.45 0.07 -9.62
N GLU A 141 -14.07 0.48 -10.84
CA GLU A 141 -15.00 0.72 -11.95
C GLU A 141 -15.85 -0.52 -12.25
N LYS A 142 -15.22 -1.70 -12.27
CA LYS A 142 -15.92 -2.99 -12.43
C LYS A 142 -16.92 -3.22 -11.30
N ALA A 143 -16.55 -2.92 -10.06
CA ALA A 143 -17.41 -3.09 -8.89
C ALA A 143 -18.60 -2.14 -8.88
N CYS A 144 -18.40 -0.86 -9.22
CA CYS A 144 -19.45 0.16 -9.16
C CYS A 144 -20.27 0.28 -10.45
N GLY A 145 -19.82 -0.34 -11.55
CA GLY A 145 -20.47 -0.28 -12.86
C GLY A 145 -20.39 1.09 -13.51
N LYS A 146 -19.41 1.92 -13.13
CA LYS A 146 -19.22 3.29 -13.63
C LYS A 146 -17.78 3.49 -14.06
N THR A 147 -17.57 4.32 -15.08
CA THR A 147 -16.25 4.88 -15.36
C THR A 147 -15.91 5.94 -14.33
N LEU A 148 -14.71 5.89 -13.77
CA LEU A 148 -14.24 6.78 -12.73
C LEU A 148 -13.23 7.77 -13.32
N PRO A 149 -13.55 9.08 -13.38
CA PRO A 149 -12.60 10.07 -13.87
C PRO A 149 -11.39 10.16 -12.95
N TYR A 150 -10.21 10.34 -13.54
CA TYR A 150 -8.98 10.61 -12.81
C TYR A 150 -8.10 11.61 -13.56
N VAL A 151 -7.15 12.21 -12.83
CA VAL A 151 -6.11 13.09 -13.36
C VAL A 151 -4.75 12.61 -12.87
N ILE A 152 -3.72 12.79 -13.71
CA ILE A 152 -2.33 12.56 -13.30
C ILE A 152 -1.77 13.84 -12.68
N ASP A 153 -1.36 13.77 -11.43
CA ASP A 153 -0.67 14.82 -10.69
C ASP A 153 0.83 14.53 -10.56
N PRO A 154 1.64 15.53 -10.18
CA PRO A 154 3.03 15.30 -9.80
C PRO A 154 3.16 14.25 -8.69
N ARG A 155 4.30 13.57 -8.63
CA ARG A 155 4.61 12.62 -7.54
C ARG A 155 4.49 13.30 -6.18
N ARG A 156 3.95 12.59 -5.18
CA ARG A 156 4.02 13.03 -3.79
C ARG A 156 5.45 12.83 -3.26
N PRO A 157 6.06 13.84 -2.61
CA PRO A 157 7.37 13.68 -2.00
C PRO A 157 7.37 12.50 -1.01
N GLY A 158 8.30 11.57 -1.18
CA GLY A 158 8.42 10.38 -0.33
C GLY A 158 7.66 9.14 -0.82
N ASP A 159 6.84 9.23 -1.88
CA ASP A 159 6.19 8.04 -2.45
C ASP A 159 7.22 7.13 -3.15
N ILE A 160 7.19 5.84 -2.78
CA ILE A 160 8.03 4.79 -3.36
C ILE A 160 7.30 4.17 -4.56
N ALA A 161 8.06 3.74 -5.57
CA ALA A 161 7.52 3.13 -6.80
C ALA A 161 6.70 1.85 -6.52
N SER A 162 7.23 0.92 -5.74
CA SER A 162 6.57 -0.36 -5.43
C SER A 162 6.87 -0.80 -4.01
N VAL A 163 5.83 -1.20 -3.27
CA VAL A 163 5.94 -1.76 -1.92
C VAL A 163 4.91 -2.88 -1.77
N TYR A 164 5.36 -4.08 -1.43
CA TYR A 164 4.48 -5.21 -1.15
C TYR A 164 5.10 -6.18 -0.15
N ALA A 165 4.27 -6.93 0.57
CA ALA A 165 4.74 -7.79 1.65
C ALA A 165 5.36 -9.09 1.14
N ASP A 166 6.27 -9.68 1.91
CA ASP A 166 6.49 -11.13 1.89
C ASP A 166 5.64 -11.77 3.01
N PRO A 167 4.55 -12.50 2.69
CA PRO A 167 3.67 -13.12 3.68
C PRO A 167 4.11 -14.53 4.10
N ALA A 168 5.26 -15.05 3.63
CA ALA A 168 5.68 -16.43 3.88
C ALA A 168 5.75 -16.77 5.37
N LYS A 169 6.25 -15.84 6.20
CA LYS A 169 6.33 -16.05 7.66
C LYS A 169 4.94 -16.17 8.30
N ALA A 170 3.98 -15.34 7.92
CA ALA A 170 2.62 -15.43 8.45
C ALA A 170 1.94 -16.74 8.04
N LYS A 171 2.15 -17.18 6.78
CA LYS A 171 1.69 -18.49 6.31
C LYS A 171 2.26 -19.64 7.15
N ASN A 172 3.57 -19.68 7.32
CA ASN A 172 4.25 -20.82 7.94
C ASN A 172 4.08 -20.85 9.47
N GLU A 173 4.08 -19.69 10.13
CA GLU A 173 4.13 -19.60 11.60
C GLU A 173 2.77 -19.33 12.26
N LEU A 174 1.83 -18.71 11.52
CA LEU A 174 0.46 -18.43 11.99
C LEU A 174 -0.59 -19.32 11.32
N GLY A 175 -0.24 -20.03 10.24
CA GLY A 175 -1.22 -20.71 9.40
C GLY A 175 -2.20 -19.75 8.72
N TRP A 176 -1.81 -18.48 8.55
CA TRP A 176 -2.65 -17.42 8.01
C TRP A 176 -2.23 -17.04 6.58
N VAL A 177 -3.20 -16.91 5.69
CA VAL A 177 -3.01 -16.45 4.30
C VAL A 177 -4.21 -15.59 3.93
N ALA A 178 -3.99 -14.43 3.30
CA ALA A 178 -5.08 -13.64 2.73
C ALA A 178 -5.85 -14.44 1.67
N GLN A 179 -7.18 -14.33 1.69
CA GLN A 179 -8.10 -15.09 0.85
C GLN A 179 -8.80 -14.25 -0.22
N TYR A 180 -8.87 -12.93 -0.03
CA TYR A 180 -9.58 -12.01 -0.94
C TYR A 180 -8.60 -11.28 -1.86
N GLY A 181 -8.98 -11.10 -3.12
CA GLY A 181 -8.24 -10.33 -4.12
C GLY A 181 -8.79 -8.90 -4.26
N ILE A 182 -8.19 -8.13 -5.19
CA ILE A 182 -8.57 -6.73 -5.39
C ILE A 182 -10.02 -6.57 -5.84
N GLU A 183 -10.55 -7.54 -6.61
CA GLU A 183 -11.92 -7.48 -7.09
C GLU A 183 -12.92 -7.58 -5.92
N GLU A 184 -12.70 -8.52 -5.00
CA GLU A 184 -13.54 -8.65 -3.80
C GLU A 184 -13.41 -7.44 -2.88
N MET A 185 -12.19 -6.91 -2.70
CA MET A 185 -11.96 -5.69 -1.90
C MET A 185 -12.76 -4.50 -2.46
N CYS A 186 -12.67 -4.25 -3.77
CA CYS A 186 -13.40 -3.17 -4.42
C CYS A 186 -14.93 -3.40 -4.39
N ALA A 187 -15.40 -4.64 -4.57
CA ALA A 187 -16.82 -4.98 -4.51
C ALA A 187 -17.42 -4.75 -3.12
N ASP A 188 -16.76 -5.21 -2.06
CA ASP A 188 -17.21 -5.01 -0.69
C ASP A 188 -17.14 -3.53 -0.31
N SER A 189 -16.07 -2.82 -0.69
CA SER A 189 -15.93 -1.36 -0.49
C SER A 189 -17.06 -0.58 -1.14
N TRP A 190 -17.37 -0.88 -2.42
CA TRP A 190 -18.48 -0.25 -3.13
C TRP A 190 -19.83 -0.57 -2.50
N LYS A 191 -20.05 -1.82 -2.07
CA LYS A 191 -21.29 -2.21 -1.40
C LYS A 191 -21.52 -1.40 -0.13
N TRP A 192 -20.49 -1.25 0.71
CA TRP A 192 -20.56 -0.37 1.88
C TRP A 192 -20.86 1.07 1.47
N GLN A 193 -20.07 1.65 0.56
CA GLN A 193 -20.18 3.06 0.23
C GLN A 193 -21.51 3.42 -0.46
N SER A 194 -22.07 2.51 -1.28
CA SER A 194 -23.36 2.69 -1.94
C SER A 194 -24.56 2.54 -0.99
N MET A 195 -24.46 1.66 0.01
CA MET A 195 -25.47 1.51 1.06
C MET A 195 -25.39 2.63 2.11
N ASN A 196 -24.22 3.25 2.28
CA ASN A 196 -23.93 4.23 3.33
C ASN A 196 -23.24 5.46 2.73
N PRO A 197 -23.89 6.23 1.84
CA PRO A 197 -23.27 7.35 1.12
C PRO A 197 -22.71 8.44 2.05
N ASN A 198 -23.34 8.59 3.23
CA ASN A 198 -22.94 9.54 4.27
C ASN A 198 -22.19 8.87 5.44
N GLY A 199 -21.66 7.67 5.23
CA GLY A 199 -21.01 6.90 6.28
C GLY A 199 -21.97 6.51 7.40
N TYR A 200 -21.51 6.52 8.64
CA TYR A 200 -22.33 6.15 9.81
C TYR A 200 -23.29 7.25 10.29
N LYS A 201 -23.31 8.41 9.62
CA LYS A 201 -24.17 9.56 9.97
C LYS A 201 -25.53 9.52 9.26
N GLY A 202 -25.80 8.47 8.47
CA GLY A 202 -27.02 8.28 7.68
C GLY A 202 -28.21 7.78 8.48
#